data_AF-A0A537CDR2-F1
#
_entry.id   AF-A0A537CDR2-F1
#
_cell.length_a   1.000
_cell.length_b   1.000
_cell.length_c   1.000
_cell.angle_alpha   90.00
_cell.angle_beta   90.00
_cell.angle_gamma   90.00
#
_symmetry.space_group_name_H-M   'P 1'
#
loop_
_entity.id
_entity.type
_entity.pdbx_description
1 polymer ?
#
loop_
_entity_poly.entity_id
_entity_poly.type
_entity_poly.pdbx_seq_one_letter_code
_entity_poly.pdbx_strand_id
1 'polypeptide(L)' 'MKRLWALLLLAGCALGPDYQRPAVELPADYLARSAAGDAAVPSEWWTLYRDATLEELVAATRANNADIRLA' A
#
# COMPACT_ATOMS: atom_id res chain seq x y z
N MET A 1 31.06 -5.96 -34.80
CA MET A 1 31.28 -4.61 -34.24
C MET A 1 29.97 -3.86 -33.96
N LYS A 2 29.01 -3.76 -34.90
CA LYS A 2 27.70 -3.10 -34.69
C LYS A 2 26.84 -3.65 -33.53
N ARG A 3 26.92 -4.96 -33.25
CA ARG A 3 26.12 -5.61 -32.18
C ARG A 3 26.57 -5.26 -30.75
N LEU A 4 27.82 -4.83 -30.57
CA LEU A 4 28.37 -4.51 -29.23
C LEU A 4 27.80 -3.20 -28.67
N TRP A 5 27.46 -2.26 -29.55
CA TRP A 5 26.96 -0.94 -29.19
C TRP A 5 25.55 -0.98 -28.60
N ALA A 6 24.73 -1.95 -29.01
CA ALA A 6 23.38 -2.13 -28.50
C ALA A 6 23.36 -2.54 -27.01
N LEU A 7 24.37 -3.29 -26.55
CA LEU A 7 24.46 -3.76 -25.15
C LEU A 7 24.86 -2.65 -24.17
N LEU A 8 25.63 -1.65 -24.63
CA LEU A 8 26.04 -0.51 -23.81
C LEU A 8 24.89 0.46 -23.50
N LEU A 9 23.88 0.53 -24.37
CA LEU A 9 22.71 1.41 -24.19
C LEU A 9 21.73 0.90 -23.12
N LEU A 10 21.82 -0.38 -22.71
CA LEU A 10 20.99 -0.99 -21.68
C LEU A 10 21.65 -0.97 -20.29
N ALA A 11 22.90 -0.52 -20.20
CA ALA A 11 23.63 -0.42 -18.93
C ALA A 11 23.27 0.89 -18.21
N GLY A 12 22.08 0.94 -17.63
CA GLY A 12 21.72 1.97 -16.65
C GLY A 12 22.42 1.68 -15.33
N CYS A 13 23.17 2.64 -14.79
CA CYS A 13 23.73 2.53 -13.45
C CYS A 13 22.66 2.95 -12.43
N ALA A 14 22.40 2.12 -11.41
CA ALA A 14 21.54 2.51 -10.30
C ALA A 14 22.27 3.59 -9.48
N LEU A 15 22.04 4.86 -9.81
CA LEU A 15 22.63 6.02 -9.15
C LEU A 15 21.65 6.57 -8.12
N GLY A 16 21.66 5.98 -6.92
CA GLY A 16 20.90 6.47 -5.78
C GLY A 16 21.37 5.78 -4.50
N PRO A 17 21.37 6.47 -3.35
CA PRO A 17 21.63 5.80 -2.07
C PRO A 17 20.52 4.78 -1.80
N ASP A 18 20.85 3.76 -1.02
CA ASP A 18 19.84 2.83 -0.50
C ASP A 18 18.80 3.63 0.29
N TYR A 19 17.51 3.37 0.00
CA TYR A 19 16.43 4.01 0.74
C TYR A 19 16.53 3.61 2.21
N GLN A 20 16.70 4.62 3.08
CA GLN A 20 16.61 4.46 4.52
C GLN A 20 15.40 5.24 5.03
N ARG A 21 14.48 4.53 5.69
CA ARG A 21 13.33 5.17 6.33
C ARG A 21 13.82 6.12 7.43
N PRO A 22 13.48 7.42 7.40
CA PRO A 22 13.85 8.33 8.46
C PRO A 22 13.27 7.88 9.81
N ALA A 23 14.05 8.03 10.88
CA ALA A 23 13.53 7.87 12.23
C ALA A 23 12.52 8.99 12.51
N VAL A 24 11.37 8.63 13.07
CA VAL A 24 10.35 9.59 13.52
C VAL A 24 10.24 9.45 15.04
N GLU A 25 10.44 10.55 15.76
CA GLU A 25 10.29 10.59 17.21
C GLU A 25 8.80 10.56 17.57
N LEU A 26 8.31 9.37 17.92
CA LEU A 26 6.95 9.14 18.41
C LEU A 26 7.00 8.50 19.80
N PRO A 27 6.00 8.75 20.65
CA PRO A 27 5.80 7.96 21.86
C PRO A 27 5.72 6.47 21.50
N ALA A 28 6.28 5.61 22.34
CA ALA A 28 6.21 4.16 22.12
C ALA A 28 4.77 3.66 22.04
N ASP A 29 3.88 4.27 22.83
CA ASP A 29 2.52 3.81 23.07
C ASP A 29 1.50 4.94 22.96
N TYR A 30 0.29 4.59 22.53
CA TYR A 30 -0.89 5.44 22.67
C TYR A 30 -1.32 5.56 24.13
N LEU A 31 -1.82 6.73 24.53
CA LEU A 31 -2.28 7.00 25.90
C LEU A 31 -3.39 6.04 26.37
N ALA A 32 -4.26 5.62 25.45
CA ALA A 32 -5.35 4.69 25.73
C ALA A 32 -5.06 3.33 25.07
N ARG A 33 -4.02 2.64 25.55
CA ARG A 33 -3.70 1.28 25.10
C ARG A 33 -4.88 0.36 25.45
N SER A 34 -5.65 -0.06 24.45
CA SER A 34 -6.65 -1.11 24.61
C SER A 34 -5.97 -2.48 24.58
N ALA A 35 -6.54 -3.48 25.26
CA ALA A 35 -6.03 -4.86 25.28
C ALA A 35 -6.26 -5.59 23.94
N ALA A 36 -7.07 -5.01 23.04
CA ALA A 36 -7.12 -5.42 21.65
C ALA A 36 -5.81 -4.97 21.01
N GLY A 37 -4.81 -5.87 21.05
CA GLY A 37 -3.47 -5.63 20.54
C GLY A 37 -3.44 -5.22 19.07
N ASP A 38 -2.23 -4.96 18.57
CA ASP A 38 -1.87 -4.43 17.25
C ASP A 38 -2.36 -5.30 16.05
N ALA A 39 -3.64 -5.61 16.00
CA ALA A 39 -4.27 -6.35 14.92
C ALA A 39 -4.28 -5.44 13.69
N ALA A 40 -3.62 -5.89 12.63
CA ALA A 40 -3.71 -5.24 11.35
C ALA A 40 -5.18 -5.15 10.93
N VAL A 41 -5.61 -3.95 10.51
CA VAL A 41 -6.93 -3.78 9.91
C VAL A 41 -6.94 -4.60 8.61
N PRO A 42 -7.89 -5.54 8.44
CA PRO A 42 -7.93 -6.36 7.25
C PRO A 42 -8.23 -5.48 6.02
N SER A 43 -7.77 -5.92 4.85
CA SER A 43 -8.08 -5.25 3.57
C SER A 43 -9.59 -5.13 3.35
N GLU A 44 -10.35 -6.09 3.87
CA GLU A 44 -11.81 -6.19 3.82
C GLU A 44 -12.44 -5.72 5.15
N TRP A 45 -11.98 -4.56 5.65
CA TRP A 45 -12.39 -4.01 6.94
C TRP A 45 -13.91 -3.85 7.12
N TRP A 46 -14.67 -3.68 6.05
CA TRP A 46 -16.12 -3.53 6.11
C TRP A 46 -16.83 -4.81 6.58
N THR A 47 -16.21 -5.98 6.42
CA THR A 47 -16.76 -7.27 6.88
C THR A 47 -16.90 -7.34 8.41
N LEU A 48 -16.13 -6.53 9.14
CA LEU A 48 -16.20 -6.42 10.61
C LEU A 48 -17.58 -5.96 11.09
N TYR A 49 -18.33 -5.24 10.24
CA TYR A 49 -19.68 -4.78 10.54
C TYR A 49 -20.73 -5.88 10.38
N ARG A 50 -20.40 -6.97 9.67
CA ARG A 50 -21.31 -8.10 9.40
C ARG A 50 -22.65 -7.66 8.79
N ASP A 51 -22.59 -6.65 7.93
CA ASP A 51 -23.74 -6.06 7.26
C ASP A 51 -23.72 -6.46 5.78
N ALA A 52 -24.74 -7.20 5.35
CA ALA A 52 -24.85 -7.69 3.97
C ALA A 52 -25.09 -6.56 2.95
N THR A 53 -25.83 -5.51 3.34
CA THR A 53 -26.02 -4.35 2.49
C THR A 53 -24.71 -3.59 2.30
N LEU A 54 -23.92 -3.47 3.36
CA LEU A 54 -22.59 -2.85 3.25
C LEU A 54 -21.67 -3.65 2.32
N GLU A 55 -21.69 -4.98 2.41
CA GLU A 55 -20.93 -5.87 1.52
C GLU A 55 -21.27 -5.60 0.04
N GLU A 56 -22.57 -5.55 -0.28
CA GLU A 56 -23.06 -5.28 -1.63
C GLU A 56 -22.65 -3.88 -2.13
N LEU A 57 -22.74 -2.86 -1.27
CA LEU A 57 -22.35 -1.49 -1.60
C LEU A 57 -20.86 -1.37 -1.87
N VAL A 58 -20.01 -2.04 -1.09
CA VAL A 58 -18.57 -2.06 -1.33
C VAL A 58 -18.24 -2.78 -2.63
N ALA A 59 -18.87 -3.93 -2.90
CA ALA A 59 -18.68 -4.65 -4.16
C ALA A 59 -19.09 -3.79 -5.37
N ALA A 60 -20.26 -3.15 -5.31
CA ALA A 60 -20.74 -2.25 -6.35
C ALA A 60 -19.80 -1.04 -6.55
N THR A 61 -19.29 -0.47 -5.46
CA THR A 61 -18.34 0.65 -5.51
C THR A 61 -17.03 0.21 -6.15
N ARG A 62 -16.46 -0.93 -5.76
CA ARG A 62 -15.22 -1.44 -6.36
C ARG A 62 -15.35 -1.69 -7.86
N ALA A 63 -16.52 -2.15 -8.32
CA ALA A 63 -16.76 -2.39 -9.74
C ALA A 63 -16.97 -1.11 -10.56
N ASN A 64 -17.59 -0.07 -9.99
CA ASN A 64 -18.10 1.06 -10.76
C ASN A 64 -17.45 2.42 -10.44
N ASN A 65 -16.66 2.53 -9.37
CA ASN A 65 -16.10 3.80 -8.93
C ASN A 65 -15.05 4.33 -9.91
N ALA A 66 -15.24 5.58 -10.36
CA ALA A 66 -14.36 6.23 -11.33
C ALA A 66 -13.01 6.67 -10.75
N ASP A 67 -12.99 7.09 -9.49
CA ASP A 67 -11.77 7.53 -8.80
C ASP A 67 -10.83 6.35 -8.54
N ILE A 68 -11.38 5.21 -8.08
CA ILE A 68 -10.63 3.96 -7.90
C ILE A 68 -10.05 3.48 -9.24
N ARG A 69 -10.77 3.67 -10.34
CA ARG A 69 -10.31 3.30 -11.68
C ARG A 69 -9.20 4.23 -12.21
N LEU A 70 -9.10 5.44 -11.68
CA LEU A 70 -8.09 6.43 -12.07
C LEU A 70 -6.78 6.30 -11.28
N ALA A 71 -6.86 5.83 -10.03
CA ALA A 71 -5.72 5.67 -9.11
C ALA A 71 -4.74 4.57 -9.54
#